data_AF-A0A379MSA9-F1
#
_entry.id   AF-A0A379MSA9-F1
#
_cell.length_a   1.000
_cell.length_b   1.000
_cell.length_c   1.000
_cell.angle_alpha   90.00
_cell.angle_beta   90.00
_cell.angle_gamma   90.00
#
_symmetry.space_group_name_H-M   'P 1'
#
loop_
_entity.id
_entity.type
_entity.pdbx_description
1 polymer ?
#
loop_
_entity_poly.entity_id
_entity_poly.type
_entity_poly.pdbx_seq_one_letter_code
_entity_poly.pdbx_strand_id
1 'polypeptide(L)' 'MKIGFPGILFVVFLILKLTGVIGWSWWWVTAPIWGPFALWLAIFCLCQAIDKR' A
#
# COMPACT_ATOMS: atom_id res chain seq x y z
N MET A 1 -19.33 5.08 11.82
CA MET A 1 -18.48 4.23 10.97
C MET A 1 -17.03 4.62 11.22
N LYS A 2 -16.17 3.70 11.68
CA LYS A 2 -14.74 3.99 11.90
C LYS A 2 -14.05 3.88 10.54
N ILE A 3 -13.57 4.99 9.98
CA ILE A 3 -12.75 4.96 8.77
C ILE A 3 -11.39 4.35 9.14
N GLY A 4 -10.94 3.34 8.39
CA GLY A 4 -9.61 2.77 8.57
C GLY A 4 -8.53 3.72 8.04
N PHE A 5 -7.41 3.80 8.75
CA PHE A 5 -6.21 4.56 8.34
C PHE A 5 -5.82 4.43 6.85
N PRO A 6 -5.79 3.22 6.23
CA PRO A 6 -5.43 3.09 4.81
C PRO A 6 -6.41 3.78 3.85
N GLY A 7 -7.69 3.92 4.23
CA GLY A 7 -8.69 4.60 3.41
C GLY A 7 -8.42 6.11 3.32
N ILE A 8 -8.02 6.74 4.42
CA ILE A 8 -7.64 8.16 4.42
C ILE A 8 -6.39 8.38 3.58
N LEU A 9 -5.35 7.54 3.75
CA LEU A 9 -4.14 7.67 2.94
C LEU A 9 -4.42 7.53 1.45
N PHE A 10 -5.28 6.58 1.05
CA PHE A 10 -5.69 6.43 -0.34
C PHE A 10 -6.32 7.71 -0.88
N VAL A 11 -7.26 8.31 -0.15
CA VAL A 11 -7.91 9.56 -0.56
C VAL A 11 -6.90 10.71 -0.67
N VAL A 12 -5.95 10.83 0.27
CA VAL A 12 -4.90 11.85 0.22
C VAL A 12 -4.03 11.70 -1.04
N PHE A 13 -3.55 10.48 -1.34
CA PHE A 13 -2.77 10.22 -2.55
C PHE A 13 -3.58 10.47 -3.83
N LEU A 14 -4.88 10.14 -3.83
CA LEU A 14 -5.76 10.39 -4.95
C LEU A 14 -5.91 11.90 -5.21
N ILE A 15 -6.13 12.70 -4.16
CA ILE A 15 -6.21 14.16 -4.28
C ILE A 15 -4.90 14.72 -4.81
N LEU A 16 -3.75 14.34 -4.24
CA LEU A 16 -2.42 14.80 -4.68
C LEU A 16 -2.13 14.44 -6.15
N LYS A 17 -2.61 13.29 -6.63
CA LYS A 17 -2.46 12.87 -8.04
C LYS A 17 -3.31 13.73 -8.97
N LEU A 18 -4.55 14.01 -8.58
CA LEU A 18 -5.49 14.82 -9.36
C LEU A 18 -5.12 16.31 -9.38
N THR A 19 -4.52 16.82 -8.30
CA THR A 19 -3.99 18.20 -8.23
C THR A 19 -2.61 18.34 -8.87
N GLY A 20 -2.03 17.27 -9.41
CA GLY A 20 -0.77 17.30 -10.14
C GLY A 20 0.47 17.47 -9.26
N VAL A 21 0.36 17.29 -7.93
CA VAL A 21 1.50 17.41 -6.99
C VAL A 21 2.45 16.21 -7.12
N ILE A 22 1.91 15.02 -7.45
CA ILE A 22 2.71 13.79 -7.62
C ILE A 22 2.63 13.22 -9.04
N GLY A 23 3.81 12.99 -9.64
CA GLY A 23 3.95 12.35 -10.95
C GLY A 23 3.86 10.82 -10.94
N TRP A 24 3.71 10.19 -9.77
CA TRP A 24 3.80 8.74 -9.59
C TRP A 24 2.75 7.95 -10.39
N SER A 25 3.04 6.70 -10.73
CA SER A 25 2.07 5.83 -11.42
C SER A 25 0.86 5.49 -10.54
N TRP A 26 -0.27 5.14 -11.17
CA TRP A 26 -1.50 4.72 -10.48
C TRP A 26 -1.30 3.52 -9.53
N TRP A 27 -0.27 2.71 -9.78
CA TRP A 27 0.15 1.63 -8.88
C TRP A 27 0.56 2.12 -7.49
N TRP A 28 1.28 3.24 -7.41
CA TRP A 28 1.69 3.82 -6.13
C TRP A 28 0.57 4.62 -5.45
N VAL A 29 -0.35 5.20 -6.23
CA VAL A 29 -1.54 5.89 -5.68
C VAL A 29 -2.44 4.91 -4.93
N THR A 30 -2.52 3.66 -5.41
CA THR A 30 -3.31 2.58 -4.77
C THR A 30 -2.52 1.79 -3.73
N ALA A 31 -1.23 2.10 -3.50
CA ALA A 31 -0.38 1.42 -2.51
C ALA A 31 -0.97 1.36 -1.10
N PRO A 32 -1.73 2.33 -0.59
CA PRO A 32 -2.36 2.20 0.73
C PRO A 32 -3.37 1.04 0.83
N ILE A 33 -3.95 0.61 -0.29
CA ILE A 33 -4.94 -0.47 -0.34
C ILE A 33 -4.24 -1.83 -0.33
N TRP A 34 -3.20 -2.02 -1.16
CA TRP A 34 -2.52 -3.31 -1.35
C TRP A 34 -1.21 -3.43 -0.56
N GLY A 35 -0.65 -2.33 -0.07
CA GLY A 35 0.61 -2.27 0.69
C GLY A 35 0.63 -3.18 1.92
N PRO A 36 -0.41 -3.20 2.77
CA PRO A 36 -0.49 -4.14 3.90
C PRO A 36 -0.44 -5.60 3.45
N PHE A 37 -1.10 -5.93 2.33
CA PHE A 37 -1.12 -7.28 1.77
C PHE A 37 0.23 -7.68 1.18
N ALA A 38 0.89 -6.79 0.44
CA ALA A 38 2.23 -7.02 -0.10
C ALA A 38 3.28 -7.19 1.01
N LEU A 39 3.18 -6.40 2.08
CA LEU A 39 4.05 -6.54 3.25
C LEU A 39 3.85 -7.91 3.92
N TRP A 40 2.60 -8.34 4.09
CA TRP A 40 2.28 -9.65 4.67
C TRP A 40 2.84 -10.81 3.83
N LEU A 41 2.67 -10.74 2.51
CA LEU A 41 3.26 -11.73 1.59
C LEU A 41 4.79 -11.76 1.65
N ALA A 42 5.43 -10.60 1.69
CA ALA A 42 6.90 -10.53 1.78
C ALA A 42 7.41 -11.18 3.07
N ILE A 43 6.78 -10.90 4.21
CA ILE A 43 7.11 -11.50 5.50
C ILE A 43 6.86 -13.01 5.46
N PHE A 44 5.72 -13.45 4.93
CA PHE A 44 5.39 -14.88 4.81
C PHE A 44 6.44 -15.63 3.98
N CYS A 45 6.82 -15.11 2.82
CA CYS A 45 7.87 -15.69 1.98
C CYS A 45 9.23 -15.73 2.69
N LEU A 46 9.59 -14.69 3.44
CA LEU A 46 10.81 -14.66 4.25
C LEU A 46 10.78 -15.73 5.35
N CYS A 47 9.67 -15.84 6.09
CA CYS A 47 9.50 -16.89 7.10
C CYS A 47 9.65 -18.29 6.50
N GLN A 48 9.00 -18.55 5.36
CA GLN A 48 9.13 -19.82 4.63
C GLN A 48 10.56 -20.08 4.15
N ALA A 49 11.27 -19.04 3.70
CA ALA A 49 12.65 -19.17 3.26
C ALA A 49 13.62 -19.46 4.43
N ILE A 50 13.31 -18.94 5.63
CA ILE A 50 14.06 -19.22 6.87
C ILE A 50 13.75 -20.62 7.40
N ASP A 51 12.48 -21.03 7.39
CA ASP A 51 12.04 -22.35 7.88
C ASP A 51 12.60 -23.50 7.03
N LYS A 52 12.82 -23.24 5.74
CA LYS A 52 13.42 -24.22 4.81
C LYS A 52 14.95 -24.38 4.96
N ARG A 53 15.59 -23.68 5.90
CA ARG A 53 17.06 -23.68 6.12
C ARG A 53 17.49 -24.51 7.30
#